data_AF-A0A7V9G728-F1
#
_entry.id   AF-A0A7V9G728-F1
#
_cell.length_a   1.000
_cell.length_b   1.000
_cell.length_c   1.000
_cell.angle_alpha   90.00
_cell.angle_beta   90.00
_cell.angle_gamma   90.00
#
_symmetry.space_group_name_H-M   'P 1'
#
loop_
_entity.id
_entity.type
_entity.pdbx_description
1 polymer ?
#
loop_
_entity_poly.entity_id
_entity_poly.type
_entity_poly.pdbx_seq_one_letter_code
_entity_poly.pdbx_strand_id
1 'polypeptide(L)'
;MARGMHRHRRIRLDNLSATKIETRERKRPHKVKARTRRDARVIAKIKATKSGVGYAAEVQSWLSRRLDKPFSKITSEEIAQTIA
;
A
#
# COMPACT_ATOMS: atom_id res chain seq x y z
N MET A 1 -13.04 3.61 -45.58
CA MET A 1 -12.30 4.69 -44.88
C MET A 1 -12.26 4.47 -43.36
N ALA A 2 -11.61 3.39 -42.88
CA ALA A 2 -11.57 3.06 -41.44
C ALA A 2 -10.26 3.49 -40.72
N ARG A 3 -9.20 3.84 -41.46
CA ARG A 3 -7.84 4.04 -40.91
C ARG A 3 -7.70 5.27 -40.01
N GLY A 4 -8.43 6.35 -40.28
CA GLY A 4 -8.38 7.58 -39.46
C GLY A 4 -8.87 7.36 -38.03
N MET A 5 -10.01 6.68 -37.86
CA MET A 5 -10.61 6.42 -36.53
C MET A 5 -9.70 5.55 -35.64
N HIS A 6 -9.02 4.54 -36.19
CA HIS A 6 -8.06 3.73 -35.45
C HIS A 6 -6.82 4.52 -35.01
N ARG A 7 -6.35 5.46 -35.83
CA ARG A 7 -5.23 6.36 -35.48
C ARG A 7 -5.60 7.27 -34.30
N HIS A 8 -6.80 7.86 -34.30
CA HIS A 8 -7.27 8.68 -33.18
C HIS A 8 -7.43 7.89 -31.88
N ARG A 9 -7.90 6.64 -31.96
CA ARG A 9 -7.98 5.76 -30.78
C ARG A 9 -6.58 5.49 -30.20
N ARG A 10 -5.60 5.17 -31.05
CA ARG A 10 -4.22 4.90 -30.59
C ARG A 10 -3.60 6.11 -29.91
N ILE A 11 -3.64 7.28 -30.56
CA ILE A 11 -3.15 8.55 -29.98
C ILE A 11 -3.81 8.82 -28.63
N ARG A 12 -5.12 8.62 -28.50
CA ARG A 12 -5.85 8.80 -27.23
C ARG A 12 -5.34 7.86 -26.13
N LEU A 13 -5.12 6.58 -26.45
CA LEU A 13 -4.63 5.60 -25.48
C LEU A 13 -3.19 5.89 -25.06
N ASP A 14 -2.33 6.30 -26.00
CA ASP A 14 -0.94 6.66 -25.74
C ASP A 14 -0.87 7.89 -24.82
N ASN A 15 -1.66 8.92 -25.12
CA ASN A 15 -1.78 10.11 -24.27
C ASN A 15 -2.31 9.75 -22.87
N LEU A 16 -3.34 8.89 -22.78
CA LEU A 16 -3.86 8.42 -21.50
C LEU A 16 -2.78 7.68 -20.69
N SER A 17 -1.97 6.85 -21.36
CA SER A 17 -0.86 6.14 -20.72
C SER A 17 0.17 7.11 -20.15
N ALA A 18 0.60 8.09 -20.96
CA ALA A 18 1.54 9.14 -20.55
C ALA A 18 1.00 9.93 -19.35
N THR A 19 -0.25 10.40 -19.40
CA THR A 19 -0.88 11.11 -18.28
C THR A 19 -1.00 10.24 -17.03
N LYS A 20 -1.28 8.94 -17.15
CA LYS A 20 -1.32 8.02 -16.00
C LYS A 20 0.06 7.87 -15.35
N ILE A 21 1.13 7.84 -16.14
CA ILE A 21 2.50 7.75 -15.62
C ILE A 21 2.84 9.05 -14.87
N GLU A 22 2.67 10.20 -15.52
CA GLU A 22 2.94 11.52 -14.95
C GLU A 22 2.15 11.76 -13.65
N THR A 23 0.86 11.43 -13.65
CA THR A 23 0.03 11.59 -12.45
C THR A 23 0.43 10.66 -11.31
N ARG A 24 0.96 9.46 -11.60
CA ARG A 24 1.51 8.56 -10.57
C ARG A 24 2.78 9.13 -9.96
N GLU A 25 3.68 9.65 -10.79
CA GLU A 25 4.93 10.28 -10.36
C GLU A 25 4.67 11.52 -9.51
N ARG A 26 3.83 12.44 -10.00
CA ARG A 26 3.44 13.65 -9.26
C ARG A 26 2.82 13.34 -7.90
N LYS A 27 2.00 12.29 -7.81
CA LYS A 27 1.34 11.87 -6.55
C LYS A 27 2.24 11.01 -5.65
N ARG A 28 3.40 10.55 -6.12
CA ARG A 28 4.30 9.64 -5.38
C ARG A 28 4.71 10.20 -4.01
N PRO A 29 5.16 11.47 -3.87
CA PRO A 29 5.57 12.01 -2.57
C PRO A 29 4.42 12.03 -1.55
N HIS A 30 3.22 12.45 -1.99
CA HIS A 30 2.03 12.46 -1.13
C HIS A 30 1.62 11.04 -0.68
N LYS A 31 1.71 10.06 -1.58
CA LYS A 31 1.43 8.65 -1.25
C LYS A 31 2.44 8.08 -0.26
N VAL A 32 3.73 8.43 -0.39
CA VAL A 32 4.76 8.05 0.58
C VAL A 32 4.43 8.65 1.96
N LYS A 33 4.14 9.96 2.04
CA LYS A 33 3.72 10.60 3.30
C LYS A 33 2.43 10.01 3.89
N ALA A 34 1.48 9.60 3.05
CA ALA A 34 0.27 8.93 3.50
C ALA A 34 0.56 7.53 4.06
N ARG A 35 1.49 6.79 3.43
CA ARG A 35 1.95 5.49 3.90
C ARG A 35 2.62 5.59 5.25
N THR A 36 3.58 6.50 5.44
CA THR A 36 4.25 6.68 6.73
C THR A 36 3.29 7.02 7.86
N ARG A 37 2.31 7.90 7.61
CA ARG A 37 1.23 8.21 8.58
C ARG A 37 0.32 7.02 8.88
N ARG A 38 0.09 6.14 7.90
CA ARG A 38 -0.65 4.89 8.13
C ARG A 38 0.16 3.95 9.01
N ASP A 39 1.43 3.75 8.68
CA ASP A 39 2.33 2.85 9.42
C ASP A 39 2.44 3.30 10.89
N ALA A 40 2.63 4.60 11.14
CA ALA A 40 2.64 5.16 12.50
C ALA A 40 1.34 4.89 13.28
N ARG A 41 0.18 5.02 12.63
CA ARG A 41 -1.13 4.71 13.25
C ARG A 41 -1.29 3.23 13.55
N VAL A 42 -0.82 2.35 12.67
CA VAL A 42 -0.88 0.90 12.88
C VAL A 42 0.03 0.51 14.04
N ILE A 43 1.26 1.04 14.09
CA ILE A 43 2.20 0.81 15.21
C ILE A 43 1.60 1.29 16.53
N ALA A 44 0.95 2.46 16.56
CA ALA A 44 0.26 2.96 17.75
C ALA A 44 -0.86 1.99 18.21
N LYS A 45 -1.64 1.44 17.27
CA LYS A 45 -2.65 0.41 17.58
C LYS A 45 -2.02 -0.86 18.14
N ILE A 46 -0.90 -1.32 17.59
CA ILE A 46 -0.17 -2.49 18.12
C ILE A 46 0.24 -2.25 19.56
N LYS A 47 0.89 -1.11 19.85
CA LYS A 47 1.34 -0.73 21.20
C LYS A 47 0.19 -0.55 22.20
N ALA A 48 -0.98 -0.09 21.73
CA ALA A 48 -2.16 0.07 22.56
C ALA A 48 -2.95 -1.24 22.80
N THR A 49 -2.68 -2.29 22.01
CA THR A 49 -3.36 -3.57 22.15
C THR A 49 -2.83 -4.28 23.39
N LYS A 50 -3.71 -4.63 24.33
CA LYS A 50 -3.34 -5.37 25.54
C LYS A 50 -2.90 -6.79 25.21
N SER A 51 -1.94 -7.31 25.97
CA SER A 51 -1.54 -8.72 25.90
C SER A 51 -2.76 -9.64 26.08
N GLY A 52 -2.86 -10.67 25.23
CA GLY A 52 -3.99 -11.62 25.22
C GLY A 52 -5.20 -11.17 24.40
N VAL A 53 -5.24 -9.93 23.89
CA VAL A 53 -6.26 -9.47 22.94
C VAL A 53 -5.76 -9.66 21.52
N GLY A 54 -6.56 -10.31 20.67
CA GLY A 54 -6.24 -10.47 19.25
C GLY A 54 -6.15 -9.12 18.53
N TYR A 55 -5.19 -8.99 17.60
CA TYR A 55 -5.07 -7.78 16.80
C TYR A 55 -6.23 -7.60 15.83
N ALA A 56 -6.61 -6.35 15.58
CA ALA A 56 -7.59 -6.02 14.53
C ALA A 56 -7.10 -6.46 13.14
N ALA A 57 -8.03 -6.78 12.23
CA ALA A 57 -7.72 -7.27 10.88
C ALA A 57 -6.79 -6.33 10.08
N GLU A 58 -6.89 -5.01 10.29
CA GLU A 58 -5.99 -4.03 9.67
C GLU A 58 -4.52 -4.27 10.08
N VAL A 59 -4.29 -4.51 11.36
CA VAL A 59 -2.97 -4.76 11.94
C VAL A 59 -2.42 -6.09 11.42
N GLN A 60 -3.25 -7.14 11.43
CA GLN A 60 -2.88 -8.46 10.92
C GLN A 60 -2.47 -8.40 9.44
N SER A 61 -3.24 -7.68 8.61
CA SER A 61 -2.92 -7.49 7.19
C SER A 61 -1.64 -6.68 7.00
N TRP A 62 -1.40 -5.67 7.81
CA TRP A 62 -0.19 -4.86 7.75
C TRP A 62 1.06 -5.66 8.14
N LEU A 63 1.00 -6.41 9.25
CA LEU A 63 2.06 -7.31 9.69
C LEU A 63 2.39 -8.36 8.62
N SER A 64 1.36 -8.98 8.03
CA SER A 64 1.54 -9.99 6.99
C SER A 64 2.27 -9.45 5.77
N ARG A 65 1.96 -8.21 5.35
CA ARG A 65 2.66 -7.56 4.23
C ARG A 65 4.08 -7.12 4.59
N ARG A 66 4.33 -6.76 5.85
CA ARG A 66 5.64 -6.26 6.29
C ARG A 66 6.66 -7.38 6.43
N LEU A 67 6.20 -8.54 6.88
CA LEU A 67 7.02 -9.73 7.13
C LEU A 67 6.92 -10.78 6.02
N ASP A 68 6.09 -10.54 5.00
CA ASP A 68 5.81 -11.45 3.89
C ASP A 68 5.43 -12.87 4.36
N LYS A 69 4.59 -12.93 5.40
CA LYS A 69 4.14 -14.17 6.04
C LYS A 69 2.65 -14.08 6.36
N PRO A 70 1.91 -15.21 6.35
CA PRO A 70 0.54 -15.21 6.87
C PRO A 70 0.56 -14.91 8.37
N PHE A 71 -0.40 -14.12 8.86
CA PHE A 71 -0.46 -13.69 10.26
C PHE A 71 -0.38 -14.85 11.27
N SER A 72 -0.97 -16.00 10.95
CA SER A 72 -0.93 -17.20 11.80
C SER A 72 0.47 -17.80 12.02
N LYS A 73 1.47 -17.40 11.21
CA LYS A 73 2.87 -17.86 11.31
C LYS A 73 3.82 -16.79 11.85
N ILE A 74 3.30 -15.62 12.23
CA ILE A 74 4.11 -14.51 12.75
C ILE A 74 4.28 -14.67 14.25
N THR A 75 5.52 -14.62 14.75
CA THR A 75 5.79 -14.72 16.20
C THR A 75 5.69 -13.36 16.89
N SER A 76 5.50 -13.36 18.21
CA SER A 76 5.51 -12.13 19.02
C SER A 76 6.83 -11.37 18.95
N GLU A 77 7.95 -12.09 18.82
CA GLU A 77 9.30 -11.54 18.66
C GLU A 77 9.45 -10.79 17.33
N GLU A 78 8.96 -11.38 16.23
CA GLU A 78 8.96 -10.74 14.92
C GLU A 78 8.11 -9.47 14.91
N ILE A 79 6.97 -9.48 15.61
CA ILE A 79 6.12 -8.29 15.78
C ILE A 79 6.89 -7.22 16.54
N ALA A 80 7.55 -7.56 17.65
CA ALA A 80 8.33 -6.62 18.46
C ALA A 80 9.48 -6.00 17.65
N GLN A 81 10.21 -6.80 16.86
CA GLN A 81 11.27 -6.31 15.98
C GLN A 81 10.74 -5.40 14.87
N THR A 82 9.52 -5.63 14.40
CA THR A 82 8.89 -4.83 13.34
C THR A 82 8.46 -3.43 13.80
N ILE A 83 8.19 -3.26 15.11
CA ILE A 83 7.70 -2.00 15.70
C ILE A 83 8.75 -1.25 16.53
N ALA A 84 9.91 -1.85 16.75
CA ALA A 84 11.08 -1.24 17.37
C ALA A 84 11.66 -0.15 16.46
#